data_AF-A0A0B1RVN3-F1
#
_entry.id   AF-A0A0B1RVN3-F1
#
_cell.length_a   1.000
_cell.length_b   1.000
_cell.length_c   1.000
_cell.angle_alpha   90.00
_cell.angle_beta   90.00
_cell.angle_gamma   90.00
#
_symmetry.space_group_name_H-M   'P 1'
#
loop_
_entity.id
_entity.type
_entity.pdbx_description
1 polymer ?
#
loop_
_entity_poly.entity_id
_entity_poly.type
_entity_poly.pdbx_seq_one_letter_code
_entity_poly.pdbx_strand_id
1 'polypeptide(L)'
;LFLESGEIPTEWQKFCLVLTRLYHRKSDIPQYVRGGTMNRMHDRMRIVFIAVGVVCFYVFFFYIESRTASKISRDRDAALAGK
;
A
#
# COMPACT_ATOMS: atom_id res chain seq x y z
N LEU A 1 -29.42 -23.50 -7.94
CA LEU A 1 -28.07 -23.74 -7.38
C LEU A 1 -27.12 -22.88 -8.18
N PHE A 2 -26.56 -21.88 -7.50
CA PHE A 2 -25.71 -20.77 -7.93
C PHE A 2 -25.04 -20.89 -9.31
N LEU A 3 -25.30 -19.88 -10.16
CA LEU A 3 -24.49 -19.54 -11.33
C LEU A 3 -23.03 -19.33 -10.86
N GLU A 4 -22.21 -20.38 -10.96
CA GLU A 4 -20.75 -20.31 -10.78
C GLU A 4 -20.10 -19.64 -12.00
N SER A 5 -20.50 -18.39 -12.28
CA SER A 5 -19.75 -17.53 -13.19
C SER A 5 -18.46 -17.15 -12.47
N GLY A 6 -17.41 -17.94 -12.66
CA GLY A 6 -16.07 -17.55 -12.26
C GLY A 6 -15.70 -16.27 -12.99
N GLU A 7 -15.35 -15.23 -12.26
CA GLU A 7 -14.88 -13.98 -12.86
C GLU A 7 -13.36 -14.06 -13.04
N ILE A 8 -12.89 -13.58 -14.19
CA ILE A 8 -11.45 -13.47 -14.48
C ILE A 8 -10.95 -12.22 -13.75
N PRO A 9 -10.10 -12.36 -12.71
CA PRO A 9 -9.60 -11.21 -11.98
C PRO A 9 -8.66 -10.39 -12.88
N THR A 10 -8.83 -9.07 -12.84
CA THR A 10 -7.94 -8.11 -13.51
C THR A 10 -6.52 -8.20 -12.94
N GLU A 11 -5.52 -7.73 -13.69
CA GLU A 11 -4.12 -7.74 -13.24
C GLU A 11 -3.91 -6.99 -11.90
N TRP A 12 -4.71 -5.95 -11.65
CA TRP A 12 -4.71 -5.22 -10.39
C TRP A 12 -5.31 -6.04 -9.24
N GLN A 13 -6.39 -6.78 -9.49
CA GLN A 13 -6.97 -7.70 -8.50
C GLN A 13 -6.03 -8.88 -8.21
N LYS A 14 -5.32 -9.40 -9.22
CA LYS A 14 -4.26 -10.41 -9.01
C LYS A 14 -3.14 -9.88 -8.12
N PHE A 15 -2.73 -8.62 -8.31
CA PHE A 15 -1.76 -7.98 -7.43
C PHE A 15 -2.28 -7.85 -6.00
N CYS A 16 -3.53 -7.40 -5.83
CA CYS A 16 -4.19 -7.31 -4.52
C CYS A 16 -4.34 -8.67 -3.81
N LEU A 17 -4.55 -9.76 -4.56
CA LEU A 17 -4.61 -11.13 -4.03
C LEU A 17 -3.26 -11.60 -3.45
N VAL A 18 -2.15 -11.20 -4.09
CA VAL A 18 -0.80 -11.47 -3.57
C VAL A 18 -0.49 -10.55 -2.39
N LEU A 19 -0.87 -9.27 -2.48
CA LEU A 19 -0.64 -8.26 -1.44
C LEU A 19 -1.38 -8.59 -0.13
N THR A 20 -2.62 -9.08 -0.23
CA THR A 20 -3.41 -9.55 0.93
C THR A 20 -2.99 -10.94 1.42
N ARG A 21 -1.90 -11.49 0.86
CA ARG A 21 -1.32 -12.80 1.20
C ARG A 21 -2.30 -13.97 1.03
N LEU A 22 -3.34 -13.79 0.21
CA LEU A 22 -4.32 -14.85 -0.09
C LEU A 22 -3.71 -15.89 -1.02
N TYR A 23 -2.79 -15.46 -1.89
CA TYR A 23 -1.96 -16.32 -2.74
C TYR A 23 -0.48 -15.93 -2.59
N HIS A 24 0.41 -16.92 -2.60
CA HIS A 24 1.85 -16.69 -2.39
C HIS A 24 2.53 -16.14 -3.66
N ARG A 25 2.04 -16.53 -4.83
CA ARG A 25 2.54 -16.08 -6.14
C ARG A 25 1.40 -15.79 -7.09
N LYS A 26 1.65 -14.91 -8.07
CA LYS A 26 0.71 -14.64 -9.18
C LYS A 26 0.39 -15.90 -10.00
N SER A 27 1.34 -16.86 -10.05
CA SER A 27 1.19 -18.14 -10.74
C SER A 27 0.19 -19.09 -10.08
N ASP A 28 -0.09 -18.91 -8.79
CA ASP A 28 -0.98 -19.80 -8.03
C ASP A 28 -2.44 -19.37 -8.14
N ILE A 29 -2.70 -18.23 -8.81
CA ILE A 29 -4.04 -17.67 -8.95
C ILE A 29 -4.77 -18.43 -10.06
N PRO A 30 -5.88 -19.13 -9.74
CA PRO A 30 -6.68 -19.81 -10.75
C PRO A 30 -7.27 -18.80 -11.74
N GLN A 31 -7.41 -19.21 -13.00
CA GLN A 31 -7.96 -18.36 -14.08
C GLN A 31 -9.38 -17.85 -13.78
N TYR A 32 -10.13 -18.60 -12.97
CA TYR A 32 -11.49 -18.27 -12.55
C TYR A 32 -11.56 -18.23 -11.02
N VAL A 33 -11.95 -17.08 -10.47
CA VAL A 33 -12.09 -16.91 -9.02
C VAL A 33 -13.58 -16.88 -8.68
N ARG A 34 -14.01 -17.73 -7.73
CA ARG A 34 -15.38 -17.72 -7.21
C ARG A 34 -15.70 -16.37 -6.54
N GLY A 35 -16.89 -15.82 -6.76
CA GLY A 35 -17.32 -14.53 -6.18
C GLY A 35 -17.17 -14.44 -4.65
N GLY A 36 -17.36 -15.55 -3.92
CA GLY A 36 -17.12 -15.60 -2.48
C GLY A 36 -15.66 -15.36 -2.05
N THR A 37 -14.69 -15.67 -2.92
CA THR A 37 -13.28 -15.34 -2.69
C THR A 37 -13.00 -13.87 -2.94
N MET A 38 -13.69 -13.24 -3.89
CA MET A 38 -13.57 -11.81 -4.16
C MET A 38 -14.10 -10.96 -3.00
N ASN A 39 -15.20 -11.38 -2.37
CA ASN A 39 -15.74 -10.67 -1.20
C ASN A 39 -14.77 -10.71 0.01
N ARG A 40 -14.10 -11.85 0.22
CA ARG A 40 -13.04 -11.98 1.24
C ARG A 40 -11.79 -11.16 0.91
N MET A 41 -11.46 -11.03 -0.37
CA MET A 41 -10.38 -10.14 -0.81
C MET A 41 -10.72 -8.68 -0.51
N HIS A 42 -11.95 -8.23 -0.80
CA HIS A 42 -12.37 -6.85 -0.56
C HIS A 42 -12.30 -6.45 0.91
N ASP A 43 -12.77 -7.32 1.81
CA ASP A 43 -12.70 -7.06 3.26
C ASP A 43 -11.25 -6.88 3.76
N ARG A 44 -10.33 -7.72 3.26
CA ARG A 44 -8.89 -7.61 3.59
C ARG A 44 -8.22 -6.39 2.94
N MET A 45 -8.65 -5.99 1.74
CA MET A 45 -8.14 -4.80 1.07
C MET A 45 -8.42 -3.52 1.85
N ARG A 46 -9.50 -3.47 2.64
CA ARG A 46 -9.78 -2.34 3.53
C ARG A 46 -8.66 -2.11 4.55
N ILE A 47 -8.17 -3.18 5.16
CA ILE A 47 -7.08 -3.12 6.15
C ILE A 47 -5.78 -2.70 5.49
N VAL A 48 -5.47 -3.25 4.32
CA VAL A 48 -4.26 -2.90 3.56
C VAL A 48 -4.27 -1.43 3.17
N PHE A 49 -5.41 -0.90 2.72
CA PHE A 49 -5.54 0.51 2.34
C PHE A 49 -5.29 1.45 3.53
N ILE A 50 -5.87 1.13 4.69
CA ILE A 50 -5.65 1.91 5.92
C ILE A 50 -4.19 1.83 6.34
N ALA A 51 -3.57 0.65 6.33
CA ALA A 51 -2.17 0.47 6.70
C ALA A 51 -1.23 1.26 5.79
N VAL A 52 -1.42 1.18 4.46
CA VAL A 52 -0.64 1.96 3.49
C VAL A 52 -0.85 3.46 3.71
N GLY A 53 -2.09 3.90 3.97
CA GLY A 53 -2.39 5.30 4.27
C GLY A 53 -1.63 5.82 5.50
N VAL A 54 -1.61 5.06 6.60
CA VAL A 54 -0.87 5.41 7.81
C VAL A 54 0.64 5.47 7.56
N VAL A 55 1.19 4.48 6.86
CA VAL A 55 2.63 4.45 6.52
C VAL A 55 3.01 5.63 5.63
N CYS A 56 2.23 5.91 4.57
CA CYS A 56 2.47 7.04 3.69
C CYS A 56 2.38 8.38 4.44
N PHE A 57 1.39 8.55 5.31
CA PHE A 57 1.27 9.76 6.11
C PHE A 57 2.46 9.95 7.06
N TYR A 58 2.90 8.87 7.71
CA TYR A 58 4.06 8.89 8.60
C TYR A 58 5.35 9.24 7.84
N VAL A 59 5.60 8.59 6.70
CA VAL A 59 6.76 8.88 5.85
C VAL A 59 6.73 10.31 5.35
N PHE A 60 5.57 10.81 4.93
CA PHE A 60 5.41 12.18 4.46
C PHE A 60 5.72 13.20 5.55
N PHE A 61 5.19 13.00 6.75
CA PHE A 61 5.47 13.84 7.91
C PHE A 61 6.97 13.85 8.23
N PHE A 62 7.58 12.67 8.32
CA PHE A 62 9.02 12.53 8.63
C PHE A 62 9.91 13.14 7.53
N TYR A 63 9.48 13.07 6.27
CA TYR A 63 10.16 13.71 5.15
C TYR A 63 10.12 15.25 5.26
N ILE A 64 8.99 15.83 5.66
CA ILE A 64 8.89 17.27 5.88
C ILE A 64 9.72 17.69 7.10
N GLU A 65 9.66 16.91 8.18
CA GLU A 65 10.41 17.17 9.40
C GLU A 65 11.92 17.16 9.14
N SER A 66 12.43 16.11 8.48
CA SER A 66 13.86 16.00 8.13
C SER A 66 14.35 17.12 7.20
N ARG A 67 13.52 17.56 6.24
CA ARG A 67 13.81 18.73 5.40
C ARG A 67 13.86 20.02 6.21
N THR A 68 12.95 20.19 7.17
CA THR A 68 12.90 21.36 8.05
C THR A 68 14.10 21.39 8.99
N ALA A 69 14.44 20.26 9.61
CA ALA A 69 15.61 20.11 10.46
C ALA A 69 16.91 20.42 9.70
N SER A 70 17.01 19.93 8.46
CA SER A 70 18.17 20.21 7.58
C SER A 70 18.27 21.69 7.16
N LYS A 71 17.16 22.41 7.08
CA LYS A 71 17.16 23.86 6.82
C LYS A 71 17.64 24.62 8.06
N ILE A 72 17.15 24.26 9.25
CA ILE A 72 17.52 24.92 10.50
C ILE A 72 19.01 24.74 10.82
N SER A 73 19.57 23.54 10.62
CA SER A 73 21.01 23.33 10.81
C SER A 73 21.84 24.20 9.86
N ARG A 74 21.44 24.27 8.60
CA ARG A 74 22.13 25.07 7.58
C ARG A 74 22.07 26.58 7.87
N ASP A 75 20.93 27.08 8.33
CA ASP A 75 20.79 28.48 8.70
C ASP A 75 21.58 28.82 9.98
N ARG A 76 21.70 27.87 10.92
CA ARG A 76 22.54 28.00 12.11
C ARG A 76 24.02 28.08 11.76
N ASP A 77 24.49 27.23 10.86
CA ASP A 77 25.89 27.22 10.42
C ASP A 77 26.23 28.50 9.62
N ALA A 78 25.30 28.98 8.78
CA ALA A 78 25.45 30.25 8.08
C ALA A 78 25.50 31.45 9.04
N ALA A 79 24.69 31.45 10.10
CA ALA A 79 24.70 32.49 11.13
C ALA A 79 26.00 32.48 11.97
N LEU A 80 26.61 31.31 12.19
CA LEU A 80 27.89 31.18 12.88
C LEU A 80 29.09 31.57 12.00
N ALA A 81 29.04 31.29 10.69
CA ALA A 81 30.10 31.66 9.75
C ALA A 81 30.13 33.14 9.38
N GLY A 82 29.00 33.85 9.52
CA GLY A 82 28.90 35.29 9.28
C GLY A 82 29.26 36.18 10.46
N LYS A 83 29.69 35.61 11.59
CA LYS A 83 30.05 36.31 12.82
C LYS A 83 31.55 36.19 13.09
#